data_AF-Q2YAB3-F1
#
_entry.id   AF-Q2YAB3-F1
#
_cell.length_a   1.000
_cell.length_b   1.000
_cell.length_c   1.000
_cell.angle_alpha   90.00
_cell.angle_beta   90.00
_cell.angle_gamma   90.00
#
_symmetry.space_group_name_H-M   'P 1'
#
loop_
_entity.id
_entity.type
_entity.pdbx_description
1 polymer ?
#
loop_
_entity_poly.entity_id
_entity_poly.type
_entity_poly.pdbx_seq_one_letter_code
_entity_poly.pdbx_strand_id
1 'polypeptide(L)'
;MADIEKKEGMNSRRRFLLAATSVAGGIATVAVATPFVMSMMPSERAKAAGAPVEVDISKVEPGMLLLVEWRGKVVWVLNRTQDMLATLPKLDNQVADPKSEKDQQPKYAQNETRSIKPAILVVEGVCTHLGCSPVFRKDVAPADLGPDWLGGFFCPCHGSKFDLAGRVYRAVPAPTNLVVPPHMYLSDTRLLVGSDKESA
;
A
#
# COMPACT_ATOMS: atom_id res chain seq x y z
N MET A 1 -29.35 54.51 -44.00
CA MET A 1 -29.53 53.29 -44.82
C MET A 1 -28.48 52.31 -44.37
N ALA A 2 -28.90 51.21 -43.75
CA ALA A 2 -28.00 50.19 -43.21
C ALA A 2 -27.51 49.31 -44.36
N ASP A 3 -26.22 49.40 -44.67
CA ASP A 3 -25.55 48.38 -45.47
C ASP A 3 -25.33 47.16 -44.57
N ILE A 4 -26.26 46.20 -44.67
CA ILE A 4 -26.09 44.87 -44.09
C ILE A 4 -25.08 44.16 -44.98
N GLU A 5 -23.82 44.20 -44.55
CA GLU A 5 -22.71 43.46 -45.13
C GLU A 5 -23.06 41.97 -45.18
N LYS A 6 -23.29 41.47 -46.39
CA LYS A 6 -23.64 40.07 -46.66
C LYS A 6 -22.41 39.22 -46.35
N LYS A 7 -22.33 38.64 -45.15
CA LYS A 7 -21.30 37.64 -44.79
C LYS A 7 -21.29 36.53 -45.86
N GLU A 8 -20.31 36.56 -46.76
CA GLU A 8 -20.10 35.46 -47.70
C GLU A 8 -19.81 34.18 -46.92
N GLY A 9 -20.77 33.25 -46.94
CA GLY A 9 -20.63 31.95 -46.33
C GLY A 9 -19.46 31.19 -46.98
N MET A 10 -18.57 30.67 -46.15
CA MET A 10 -17.35 29.98 -46.57
C MET A 10 -17.63 28.89 -47.65
N ASN A 11 -16.90 28.90 -48.78
CA ASN A 11 -17.11 27.94 -49.88
C ASN A 11 -17.06 26.48 -49.37
N SER A 12 -17.96 25.62 -49.88
CA SER A 12 -18.07 24.19 -49.54
C SER A 12 -16.73 23.44 -49.58
N ARG A 13 -15.91 23.66 -50.62
CA ARG A 13 -14.57 23.04 -50.72
C ARG A 13 -13.64 23.48 -49.58
N ARG A 14 -13.67 24.76 -49.22
CA ARG A 14 -12.85 25.30 -48.12
C ARG A 14 -13.32 24.78 -46.76
N ARG A 15 -14.64 24.68 -46.54
CA ARG A 15 -15.21 24.03 -45.35
C ARG A 15 -14.78 22.58 -45.23
N PHE A 16 -14.85 21.83 -46.33
CA PHE A 16 -14.44 20.43 -46.34
C PHE A 16 -12.96 20.27 -45.99
N LEU A 17 -12.07 21.03 -46.64
CA LEU A 17 -10.63 20.94 -46.36
C LEU A 17 -10.30 21.34 -44.91
N LEU A 18 -10.90 22.41 -44.37
CA LEU A 18 -10.69 22.80 -42.98
C LEU A 18 -11.18 21.74 -42.00
N ALA A 19 -12.36 21.14 -42.24
CA ALA A 19 -12.88 20.06 -41.41
C ALA A 19 -11.97 18.82 -41.49
N ALA A 20 -11.57 18.40 -42.69
CA ALA A 20 -10.71 17.25 -42.91
C ALA A 20 -9.33 17.43 -42.24
N THR A 21 -8.67 18.58 -42.42
CA THR A 21 -7.39 18.87 -41.78
C THR A 21 -7.50 18.97 -40.27
N SER A 22 -8.58 19.57 -39.74
CA SER A 22 -8.80 19.65 -38.29
C SER A 22 -9.02 18.28 -37.67
N VAL A 23 -9.82 17.42 -38.32
CA VAL A 23 -10.03 16.03 -37.87
C VAL A 23 -8.73 15.24 -37.93
N ALA A 24 -7.99 15.34 -39.04
CA ALA A 24 -6.70 14.66 -39.18
C ALA A 24 -5.69 15.12 -38.12
N GLY A 25 -5.59 16.42 -37.86
CA GLY A 25 -4.75 16.99 -36.80
C GLY A 25 -5.16 16.55 -35.39
N GLY A 26 -6.47 16.46 -35.14
CA GLY A 26 -7.01 15.92 -33.89
C GLY A 26 -6.62 14.46 -33.68
N ILE A 27 -6.78 13.60 -34.70
CA ILE A 27 -6.38 12.19 -34.66
C ILE A 27 -4.87 12.07 -34.41
N ALA A 28 -4.05 12.83 -35.13
CA ALA A 28 -2.60 12.81 -34.96
C ALA A 28 -2.19 13.23 -33.53
N THR A 29 -2.85 14.24 -32.97
CA THR A 29 -2.58 14.71 -31.60
C THR A 29 -2.88 13.60 -30.58
N VAL A 30 -4.04 12.94 -30.67
CA VAL A 30 -4.40 11.82 -29.78
C VAL A 30 -3.43 10.64 -29.96
N ALA A 31 -3.05 10.34 -31.21
CA ALA A 31 -2.14 9.24 -31.53
C ALA A 31 -0.74 9.45 -30.95
N VAL A 32 -0.28 10.70 -30.78
CA VAL A 32 1.02 11.01 -30.15
C VAL A 32 0.89 11.16 -28.63
N ALA A 33 -0.16 11.83 -28.15
CA ALA A 33 -0.35 12.06 -26.72
C ALA A 33 -0.57 10.76 -25.93
N THR A 34 -1.27 9.78 -26.52
CA THR A 34 -1.58 8.50 -25.86
C THR A 34 -0.31 7.72 -25.48
N PRO A 35 0.59 7.33 -26.41
CA PRO A 35 1.81 6.60 -26.04
C PRO A 35 2.75 7.46 -25.18
N PHE A 36 2.74 8.78 -25.33
CA PHE A 36 3.52 9.67 -24.45
C PHE A 36 3.06 9.57 -22.99
N VAL A 37 1.75 9.65 -22.73
CA VAL A 37 1.21 9.46 -21.36
C VAL A 37 1.41 8.02 -20.90
N MET A 38 1.17 7.03 -21.75
CA MET A 38 1.41 5.62 -21.40
C MET A 38 2.87 5.33 -21.06
N SER A 39 3.83 6.07 -21.63
CA SER A 39 5.25 5.92 -21.31
C SER A 39 5.59 6.30 -19.85
N MET A 40 4.71 7.04 -19.17
CA MET A 40 4.84 7.37 -17.75
C MET A 40 4.24 6.30 -16.81
N MET A 41 3.55 5.30 -17.36
CA MET A 41 3.04 4.17 -16.59
C MET A 41 4.18 3.19 -16.21
N PRO A 42 3.96 2.28 -15.23
CA PRO A 42 4.97 1.30 -14.85
C PRO A 42 5.44 0.45 -16.05
N SER A 43 6.76 0.39 -16.25
CA SER A 43 7.39 -0.43 -17.28
C SER A 43 7.22 -1.93 -17.00
N GLU A 44 7.42 -2.78 -18.01
CA GLU A 44 7.37 -4.24 -17.83
C GLU A 44 8.39 -4.74 -16.80
N ARG A 45 9.57 -4.12 -16.72
CA ARG A 45 10.54 -4.39 -15.65
C ARG A 45 9.97 -4.07 -14.28
N ALA A 46 9.27 -2.94 -14.13
CA ALA A 46 8.65 -2.54 -12.87
C ALA A 46 7.47 -3.45 -12.50
N LYS A 47 6.69 -3.91 -13.48
CA LYS A 47 5.62 -4.91 -13.26
C LYS A 47 6.18 -6.27 -12.85
N ALA A 48 7.24 -6.74 -13.52
CA ALA A 48 7.89 -8.00 -13.21
C ALA A 48 8.55 -8.01 -11.82
N ALA A 49 9.07 -6.87 -11.36
CA ALA A 49 9.55 -6.70 -9.98
C ALA A 49 8.44 -6.85 -8.91
N GLY A 50 7.17 -6.90 -9.33
CA GLY A 50 6.05 -7.23 -8.46
C GLY A 50 5.63 -8.69 -8.44
N ALA A 51 6.39 -9.59 -9.06
CA ALA A 51 6.17 -11.02 -8.95
C ALA A 51 6.21 -11.47 -7.47
N PRO A 52 5.53 -12.57 -7.13
CA PRO A 52 5.59 -13.14 -5.80
C PRO A 52 7.02 -13.54 -5.40
N VAL A 53 7.36 -13.38 -4.12
CA VAL A 53 8.66 -13.70 -3.56
C VAL A 53 8.51 -14.78 -2.49
N GLU A 54 9.31 -15.83 -2.60
CA GLU A 54 9.42 -16.86 -1.56
C GLU A 54 10.35 -16.42 -0.44
N VAL A 55 9.91 -16.61 0.80
CA VAL A 55 10.61 -16.26 2.03
C VAL A 55 10.75 -17.49 2.89
N ASP A 56 11.99 -17.83 3.25
CA ASP A 56 12.29 -18.87 4.24
C ASP A 56 12.20 -18.27 5.64
N ILE A 57 11.24 -18.75 6.43
CA ILE A 57 11.00 -18.29 7.81
C ILE A 57 11.52 -19.28 8.86
N SER A 58 12.27 -20.33 8.45
CA SER A 58 12.80 -21.36 9.37
C SER A 58 13.71 -20.82 10.46
N LYS A 59 14.38 -19.69 10.21
CA LYS A 59 15.34 -19.05 11.13
C LYS A 59 14.78 -17.84 11.87
N VAL A 60 13.49 -17.53 11.70
CA VAL A 60 12.87 -16.38 12.35
C VAL A 60 12.45 -16.78 13.76
N GLU A 61 13.27 -16.44 14.75
CA GLU A 61 13.02 -16.75 16.15
C GLU A 61 11.89 -15.87 16.76
N PRO A 62 11.23 -16.30 17.84
CA PRO A 62 10.26 -15.46 18.53
C PRO A 62 10.86 -14.10 18.97
N GLY A 63 10.17 -13.01 18.64
CA GLY A 63 10.60 -11.63 18.82
C GLY A 63 11.45 -11.07 17.67
N MET A 64 11.83 -11.90 16.67
CA MET A 64 12.66 -11.49 15.55
C MET A 64 11.80 -10.92 14.40
N LEU A 65 12.27 -9.78 13.87
CA LEU A 65 11.71 -9.14 12.68
C LEU A 65 12.62 -9.43 11.49
N LEU A 66 12.09 -10.08 10.46
CA LEU A 66 12.73 -10.27 9.17
C LEU A 66 12.22 -9.19 8.18
N LEU A 67 13.14 -8.62 7.42
CA LEU A 67 12.86 -7.63 6.36
C LEU A 67 13.00 -8.32 5.00
N VAL A 68 11.95 -8.24 4.20
CA VAL A 68 11.86 -8.82 2.85
C VAL A 68 11.54 -7.71 1.87
N GLU A 69 12.19 -7.67 0.71
CA GLU A 69 11.82 -6.71 -0.35
C GLU A 69 10.76 -7.32 -1.27
N TRP A 70 9.67 -6.59 -1.49
CA TRP A 70 8.63 -6.94 -2.47
C TRP A 70 8.05 -5.67 -3.09
N ARG A 71 8.01 -5.59 -4.43
CA ARG A 71 7.52 -4.41 -5.18
C ARG A 71 8.22 -3.09 -4.81
N GLY A 72 9.52 -3.15 -4.48
CA GLY A 72 10.30 -2.00 -4.02
C GLY A 72 9.86 -1.46 -2.65
N LYS A 73 9.02 -2.20 -1.92
CA LYS A 73 8.63 -1.93 -0.55
C LYS A 73 9.27 -2.95 0.37
N VAL A 74 9.50 -2.55 1.61
CA VAL A 74 9.90 -3.46 2.68
C VAL A 74 8.65 -4.13 3.23
N VAL A 75 8.63 -5.46 3.26
CA VAL A 75 7.65 -6.30 3.93
C VAL A 75 8.31 -6.85 5.20
N TRP A 76 7.60 -6.73 6.31
CA TRP A 76 8.00 -7.23 7.60
C TRP A 76 7.37 -8.59 7.86
N VAL A 77 8.21 -9.52 8.30
CA VAL A 77 7.79 -10.81 8.84
C VAL A 77 8.25 -10.86 10.29
N LEU A 78 7.33 -10.61 11.22
CA LEU A 78 7.61 -10.63 12.66
C LEU A 78 7.07 -11.93 13.26
N ASN A 79 7.94 -12.73 13.87
CA ASN A 79 7.51 -13.85 14.70
C ASN A 79 7.26 -13.33 16.13
N ARG A 80 6.01 -13.26 16.55
CA ARG A 80 5.58 -12.66 17.83
C ARG A 80 5.64 -13.70 18.94
N THR A 81 6.14 -13.28 20.10
CA THR A 81 6.08 -14.09 21.32
C THR A 81 4.66 -14.14 21.88
N GLN A 82 4.39 -15.08 22.78
CA GLN A 82 3.10 -15.11 23.48
C GLN A 82 2.84 -13.83 24.29
N ASP A 83 3.89 -13.27 24.91
CA ASP A 83 3.78 -11.99 25.63
C ASP A 83 3.41 -10.84 24.70
N MET A 84 4.01 -10.78 23.50
CA MET A 84 3.66 -9.79 22.48
C MET A 84 2.18 -9.92 22.06
N LEU A 85 1.69 -11.14 21.84
CA LEU A 85 0.29 -11.38 21.48
C LEU A 85 -0.67 -10.99 22.61
N ALA A 86 -0.30 -11.25 23.87
CA ALA A 86 -1.09 -10.90 25.03
C ALA A 86 -1.23 -9.37 25.25
N THR A 87 -0.45 -8.54 24.55
CA THR A 87 -0.61 -7.08 24.58
C THR A 87 -1.74 -6.57 23.70
N LEU A 88 -2.09 -7.29 22.62
CA LEU A 88 -3.00 -6.80 21.59
C LEU A 88 -4.40 -6.46 22.11
N PRO A 89 -5.09 -7.32 22.90
CA PRO A 89 -6.42 -6.97 23.40
C PRO A 89 -6.40 -5.79 24.38
N LYS A 90 -5.27 -5.55 25.05
CA LYS A 90 -5.12 -4.41 26.00
C LYS A 90 -5.11 -3.06 25.28
N LEU A 91 -4.83 -3.05 23.97
CA LEU A 91 -4.68 -1.85 23.15
C LEU A 91 -5.90 -1.55 22.28
N ASP A 92 -6.97 -2.35 22.31
CA ASP A 92 -8.16 -2.17 21.45
C ASP A 92 -8.80 -0.77 21.57
N ASN A 93 -8.82 -0.23 22.79
CA ASN A 93 -9.31 1.12 23.06
C ASN A 93 -8.34 2.24 22.65
N GLN A 94 -7.10 1.90 22.31
CA GLN A 94 -6.08 2.86 21.87
C GLN A 94 -5.90 2.89 20.35
N VAL A 95 -6.29 1.84 19.62
CA VAL A 95 -6.13 1.74 18.16
C VAL A 95 -7.37 2.19 17.39
N ALA A 96 -7.18 2.78 16.21
CA ALA A 96 -8.27 3.35 15.43
C ALA A 96 -9.19 2.30 14.79
N ASP A 97 -8.62 1.16 14.38
CA ASP A 97 -9.32 0.06 13.70
C ASP A 97 -8.89 -1.31 14.29
N PRO A 98 -9.43 -1.70 15.47
CA PRO A 98 -9.02 -2.90 16.18
C PRO A 98 -9.35 -4.21 15.44
N LYS A 99 -10.42 -4.20 14.63
CA LYS A 99 -10.93 -5.36 13.89
C LYS A 99 -10.42 -5.44 12.44
N SER A 100 -9.64 -4.45 12.01
CA SER A 100 -9.06 -4.39 10.66
C SER A 100 -10.13 -4.37 9.56
N GLU A 101 -11.19 -3.59 9.75
CA GLU A 101 -12.40 -3.55 8.89
C GLU A 101 -12.23 -2.69 7.63
N LYS A 102 -11.10 -1.98 7.46
CA LYS A 102 -10.84 -1.20 6.23
C LYS A 102 -10.60 -2.13 5.02
N ASP A 103 -11.21 -1.78 3.88
CA ASP A 103 -11.18 -2.57 2.62
C ASP A 103 -9.78 -2.88 2.08
N GLN A 104 -8.75 -2.14 2.49
CA GLN A 104 -7.37 -2.38 2.07
C GLN A 104 -6.78 -3.73 2.57
N GLN A 105 -7.53 -4.49 3.38
CA GLN A 105 -7.04 -5.67 4.09
C GLN A 105 -7.63 -6.96 3.50
N PRO A 106 -6.82 -8.00 3.28
CA PRO A 106 -7.33 -9.29 2.86
C PRO A 106 -8.21 -9.91 3.95
N LYS A 107 -9.18 -10.76 3.56
CA LYS A 107 -10.16 -11.31 4.51
C LYS A 107 -9.52 -12.09 5.66
N TYR A 108 -8.44 -12.82 5.41
CA TYR A 108 -7.72 -13.56 6.45
C TYR A 108 -6.97 -12.66 7.44
N ALA A 109 -6.86 -11.36 7.18
CA ALA A 109 -6.28 -10.38 8.10
C ALA A 109 -7.35 -9.56 8.86
N GLN A 110 -8.64 -9.81 8.62
CA GLN A 110 -9.75 -9.22 9.37
C GLN A 110 -9.97 -9.99 10.68
N ASN A 111 -8.93 -10.01 11.52
CA ASN A 111 -8.94 -10.61 12.85
C ASN A 111 -8.01 -9.80 13.77
N GLU A 112 -8.07 -10.06 15.08
CA GLU A 112 -7.32 -9.32 16.10
C GLU A 112 -5.80 -9.31 15.84
N THR A 113 -5.24 -10.44 15.40
CA THR A 113 -3.80 -10.60 15.17
C THR A 113 -3.33 -10.11 13.81
N ARG A 114 -4.27 -9.84 12.89
CA ARG A 114 -4.05 -9.43 11.49
C ARG A 114 -3.10 -10.37 10.75
N SER A 115 -3.27 -11.67 10.98
CA SER A 115 -2.40 -12.71 10.42
C SER A 115 -3.15 -14.02 10.20
N ILE A 116 -2.61 -14.86 9.31
CA ILE A 116 -3.09 -16.23 9.07
C ILE A 116 -2.68 -17.14 10.24
N LYS A 117 -1.41 -17.09 10.64
CA LYS A 117 -0.88 -17.76 11.84
C LYS A 117 -0.64 -16.69 12.91
N PRO A 118 -1.30 -16.73 14.09
CA PRO A 118 -1.21 -15.66 15.10
C PRO A 118 0.21 -15.23 15.46
N ALA A 119 1.19 -16.13 15.50
CA ALA A 119 2.57 -15.75 15.78
C ALA A 119 3.19 -14.89 14.66
N ILE A 120 2.92 -15.17 13.39
CA ILE A 120 3.63 -14.56 12.26
C ILE A 120 2.83 -13.39 11.70
N LEU A 121 3.25 -12.17 12.00
CA LEU A 121 2.74 -10.96 11.36
C LEU A 121 3.46 -10.75 10.02
N VAL A 122 2.69 -10.54 8.95
CA VAL A 122 3.20 -10.17 7.63
C VAL A 122 2.55 -8.86 7.22
N VAL A 123 3.31 -7.76 7.15
CA VAL A 123 2.79 -6.43 6.79
C VAL A 123 3.78 -5.67 5.90
N GLU A 124 3.27 -4.79 5.04
CA GLU A 124 4.10 -3.78 4.39
C GLU A 124 4.63 -2.82 5.47
N GLY A 125 5.94 -2.78 5.64
CA GLY A 125 6.68 -1.89 6.53
C GLY A 125 6.71 -0.44 6.03
N VAL A 126 5.57 0.04 5.55
CA VAL A 126 5.37 1.33 4.88
C VAL A 126 4.26 2.06 5.62
N CYS A 127 4.61 3.18 6.24
CA CYS A 127 3.66 3.99 6.99
C CYS A 127 2.55 4.50 6.06
N THR A 128 1.30 4.28 6.45
CA THR A 128 0.11 4.67 5.69
C THR A 128 -0.14 6.18 5.67
N HIS A 129 0.66 6.98 6.38
CA HIS A 129 0.64 8.44 6.26
C HIS A 129 1.25 8.88 4.91
N LEU A 130 2.57 8.79 4.77
CA LEU A 130 3.32 9.29 3.59
C LEU A 130 4.46 8.35 3.16
N GLY A 131 4.42 7.08 3.56
CA GLY A 131 5.28 6.04 3.00
C GLY A 131 6.65 5.83 3.65
N CYS A 132 7.04 6.58 4.69
CA CYS A 132 8.24 6.27 5.48
C CYS A 132 8.19 4.85 6.07
N SER A 133 9.32 4.19 6.27
CA SER A 133 9.35 2.91 7.01
C SER A 133 9.41 3.16 8.52
N PRO A 134 8.41 2.73 9.31
CA PRO A 134 8.46 2.87 10.76
C PRO A 134 9.57 2.00 11.38
N VAL A 135 10.04 2.38 12.56
CA VAL A 135 11.07 1.65 13.32
C VAL A 135 10.40 0.66 14.27
N PHE A 136 10.89 -0.57 14.30
CA PHE A 136 10.44 -1.56 15.27
C PHE A 136 10.94 -1.21 16.68
N ARG A 137 10.00 -1.03 17.61
CA ARG A 137 10.23 -0.62 19.00
C ARG A 137 9.58 -1.64 19.92
N LYS A 138 10.34 -2.68 20.26
CA LYS A 138 9.86 -3.82 21.05
C LYS A 138 9.78 -3.56 22.56
N ASP A 139 10.50 -2.54 23.05
CA ASP A 139 10.60 -2.26 24.47
C ASP A 139 9.26 -1.78 25.02
N VAL A 140 8.92 -2.19 26.24
CA VAL A 140 7.73 -1.75 26.96
C VAL A 140 8.04 -0.47 27.72
N ALA A 141 7.13 0.51 27.63
CA ALA A 141 7.20 1.79 28.31
C ALA A 141 8.57 2.53 28.19
N PRO A 142 9.17 2.66 26.98
CA PRO A 142 10.40 3.42 26.84
C PRO A 142 10.11 4.90 27.06
N ALA A 143 11.11 5.62 27.57
CA ALA A 143 10.98 7.02 28.00
C ALA A 143 10.41 7.96 26.92
N ASP A 144 10.67 7.69 25.64
CA ASP A 144 10.25 8.51 24.50
C ASP A 144 8.84 8.20 23.98
N LEU A 145 8.26 7.02 24.28
CA LEU A 145 6.93 6.62 23.81
C LEU A 145 5.86 6.61 24.91
N GLY A 146 6.28 6.73 26.17
CA GLY A 146 5.40 6.85 27.32
C GLY A 146 5.02 5.51 27.94
N PRO A 147 4.37 5.54 29.13
CA PRO A 147 4.10 4.35 29.94
C PRO A 147 3.11 3.36 29.32
N ASP A 148 2.24 3.83 28.42
CA ASP A 148 1.19 3.02 27.80
C ASP A 148 1.68 2.23 26.57
N TRP A 149 2.94 2.40 26.18
CA TRP A 149 3.54 1.71 25.04
C TRP A 149 3.88 0.26 25.39
N LEU A 150 3.25 -0.70 24.71
CA LEU A 150 3.45 -2.15 24.94
C LEU A 150 4.26 -2.84 23.82
N GLY A 151 5.00 -2.06 23.03
CA GLY A 151 5.73 -2.54 21.87
C GLY A 151 4.96 -2.32 20.56
N GLY A 152 5.69 -2.21 19.46
CA GLY A 152 5.11 -2.02 18.13
C GLY A 152 6.06 -1.31 17.17
N PHE A 153 5.53 -0.39 16.37
CA PHE A 153 6.28 0.33 15.35
C PHE A 153 6.04 1.83 15.44
N PHE A 154 7.13 2.61 15.44
CA PHE A 154 7.08 4.07 15.54
C PHE A 154 7.65 4.72 14.28
N CYS A 155 6.86 5.60 13.64
CA CYS A 155 7.27 6.34 12.44
C CYS A 155 7.75 7.75 12.83
N PRO A 156 9.07 8.03 12.79
CA PRO A 156 9.63 9.30 13.24
C PRO A 156 9.29 10.47 12.32
N CYS A 157 8.87 10.22 11.07
CA CYS A 157 8.59 11.28 10.10
C CYS A 157 7.52 12.27 10.60
N HIS A 158 6.45 11.76 11.22
CA HIS A 158 5.32 12.57 11.72
C HIS A 158 4.71 12.01 13.02
N GLY A 159 5.44 11.14 13.73
CA GLY A 159 5.02 10.61 15.03
C GLY A 159 3.90 9.57 15.01
N SER A 160 3.67 8.89 13.88
CA SER A 160 2.65 7.82 13.81
C SER A 160 3.09 6.57 14.55
N LYS A 161 2.15 5.93 15.23
CA LYS A 161 2.37 4.77 16.10
C LYS A 161 1.50 3.60 15.64
N PHE A 162 2.08 2.41 15.68
CA PHE A 162 1.39 1.16 15.36
C PHE A 162 1.73 0.11 16.42
N ASP A 163 0.79 -0.75 16.76
CA ASP A 163 1.05 -1.84 17.71
C ASP A 163 1.72 -3.06 17.04
N LEU A 164 1.90 -4.15 17.79
CA LEU A 164 2.49 -5.41 17.32
C LEU A 164 1.61 -6.21 16.35
N ALA A 165 0.42 -5.74 16.01
CA ALA A 165 -0.38 -6.24 14.88
C ALA A 165 -0.40 -5.24 13.71
N GLY A 166 0.40 -4.16 13.78
CA GLY A 166 0.42 -3.10 12.79
C GLY A 166 -0.86 -2.24 12.79
N ARG A 167 -1.64 -2.27 13.88
CA ARG A 167 -2.84 -1.44 14.04
C ARG A 167 -2.44 -0.04 14.43
N VAL A 168 -2.98 0.95 13.74
CA VAL A 168 -2.63 2.36 13.97
C VAL A 168 -3.27 2.85 15.27
N TYR A 169 -2.51 3.57 16.09
CA TYR A 169 -3.05 4.23 17.28
C TYR A 169 -4.03 5.34 16.88
N ARG A 170 -4.94 5.71 17.78
CA ARG A 170 -5.78 6.90 17.64
C ARG A 170 -4.92 8.17 17.75
N ALA A 171 -5.45 9.28 17.22
CA ALA A 171 -4.86 10.61 17.33
C ALA A 171 -3.41 10.73 16.79
N VAL A 172 -3.09 10.01 15.71
CA VAL A 172 -1.85 10.18 14.94
C VAL A 172 -2.14 10.45 13.46
N PRO A 173 -1.18 10.98 12.67
CA PRO A 173 -1.42 11.34 11.27
C PRO A 173 -1.71 10.16 10.32
N ALA A 174 -1.20 8.96 10.60
CA ALA A 174 -1.47 7.79 9.78
C ALA A 174 -2.98 7.44 9.82
N PRO A 175 -3.66 7.33 8.67
CA PRO A 175 -5.11 7.18 8.62
C PRO A 175 -5.59 5.73 8.83
N THR A 176 -4.74 4.74 8.58
CA THR A 176 -5.11 3.31 8.58
C THR A 176 -4.01 2.42 9.14
N ASN A 177 -4.37 1.20 9.53
CA ASN A 177 -3.44 0.13 9.89
C ASN A 177 -2.45 -0.15 8.75
N LEU A 178 -1.26 -0.67 9.05
CA LEU A 178 -0.29 -1.11 8.04
C LEU A 178 -0.94 -2.12 7.08
N VAL A 179 -0.62 -2.08 5.80
CA VAL A 179 -1.22 -2.99 4.81
C VAL A 179 -0.70 -4.40 5.03
N VAL A 180 -1.56 -5.42 5.08
CA VAL A 180 -1.15 -6.82 4.98
C VAL A 180 -1.07 -7.17 3.49
N PRO A 181 0.11 -7.50 2.93
CA PRO A 181 0.21 -7.89 1.53
C PRO A 181 -0.42 -9.28 1.32
N PRO A 182 -0.91 -9.57 0.10
CA PRO A 182 -1.32 -10.93 -0.29
C PRO A 182 -0.21 -11.93 0.06
N HIS A 183 -0.50 -12.95 0.85
CA HIS A 183 0.49 -13.98 1.16
C HIS A 183 -0.15 -15.33 1.49
N MET A 184 0.62 -16.40 1.30
CA MET A 184 0.24 -17.75 1.70
C MET A 184 1.44 -18.58 2.16
N TYR A 185 1.16 -19.65 2.90
CA TYR A 185 2.17 -20.59 3.36
C TYR A 185 2.29 -21.73 2.34
N LEU A 186 3.48 -21.91 1.78
CA LEU A 186 3.82 -23.07 0.93
C LEU A 186 4.18 -24.29 1.78
N SER A 187 4.72 -24.05 2.97
CA SER A 187 4.97 -25.04 4.02
C SER A 187 4.99 -24.35 5.39
N ASP A 188 5.31 -25.06 6.46
CA ASP A 188 5.46 -24.46 7.78
C ASP A 188 6.62 -23.46 7.89
N THR A 189 7.61 -23.57 6.99
CA THR A 189 8.82 -22.74 6.99
C THR A 189 8.98 -21.89 5.73
N ARG A 190 8.01 -21.94 4.80
CA ARG A 190 8.05 -21.19 3.54
C ARG A 190 6.79 -20.35 3.35
N LEU A 191 7.00 -19.05 3.19
CA LEU A 191 5.97 -18.06 2.91
C LEU A 191 6.12 -17.53 1.49
N LEU A 192 5.04 -17.45 0.73
CA LEU A 192 5.00 -16.74 -0.55
C LEU A 192 4.32 -15.39 -0.33
N VAL A 193 5.04 -14.30 -0.56
CA VAL A 193 4.53 -12.92 -0.48
C VAL A 193 4.21 -12.43 -1.88
N GLY A 194 3.05 -11.80 -2.05
CA GLY A 194 2.54 -11.28 -3.32
C GLY A 194 1.55 -12.18 -4.05
N SER A 195 1.12 -13.28 -3.43
CA SER A 195 0.07 -14.17 -3.92
C SER A 195 -0.66 -14.82 -2.75
N ASP A 196 -1.97 -14.97 -2.87
CA ASP A 196 -2.82 -15.71 -1.94
C ASP A 196 -3.90 -16.48 -2.69
N LYS A 197 -4.69 -17.29 -1.97
CA LYS A 197 -5.77 -18.11 -2.54
C LYS A 197 -6.90 -17.29 -3.18
N GLU A 198 -7.01 -16.00 -2.90
CA GLU A 198 -8.03 -15.12 -3.46
C GLU A 198 -7.56 -14.43 -4.75
N SER A 199 -6.25 -14.33 -4.94
CA SER A 199 -5.59 -13.74 -6.13
C SER A 199 -5.04 -14.78 -7.11
N ALA A 200 -5.18 -16.07 -6.81
CA ALA A 200 -4.81 -17.21 -7.67
C ALA A 200 -5.91 -17.60 -8.66
#